data_AF-A0A7S2FRZ3-F1
#
_entry.id   AF-A0A7S2FRZ3-F1
#
_cell.length_a   1.000
_cell.length_b   1.000
_cell.length_c   1.000
_cell.angle_alpha   90.00
_cell.angle_beta   90.00
_cell.angle_gamma   90.00
#
_symmetry.space_group_name_H-M   'P 1'
#
loop_
_entity.id
_entity.type
_entity.pdbx_description
1 polymer ?
#
loop_
_entity_poly.entity_id
_entity_poly.type
_entity_poly.pdbx_seq_one_letter_code
_entity_poly.pdbx_strand_id
1 'polypeptide(L)'
;RFGLAMVGATKQVRIPGAGLQLQIRVGAHTGPAYTGVVGKKVPRYCFFGDTVNVSSRMESHGSPGCIHISKSTRDQLPSAGTLGAGVQVIDRGSIDIKGKGQMPTHLVLPAGLSIPAKSNRRVSIAGFHSAQGSGASSPVSESGGGQVKDSERLVADLKISEERRDALAKRVEELENMQGQAGASISAAQLKEMKESEESRRKEAEELRL
;
A
#
# COMPACT_ATOMS: atom_id res chain seq x y z
N ARG A 1 -9.63 -6.96 -22.15
CA ARG A 1 -8.96 -6.45 -23.38
C ARG A 1 -8.53 -4.99 -23.23
N PHE A 2 -9.43 -4.03 -22.97
CA PHE A 2 -9.05 -2.61 -22.81
C PHE A 2 -7.93 -2.39 -21.77
N GLY A 3 -8.02 -2.97 -20.57
CA GLY A 3 -6.94 -2.88 -19.58
C GLY A 3 -5.59 -3.42 -20.06
N LEU A 4 -5.57 -4.49 -20.86
CA LEU A 4 -4.33 -5.04 -21.45
C LEU A 4 -3.73 -4.07 -22.48
N ALA A 5 -4.59 -3.44 -23.29
CA ALA A 5 -4.17 -2.43 -24.26
C ALA A 5 -3.59 -1.19 -23.56
N MET A 6 -4.20 -0.74 -22.45
CA MET A 6 -3.65 0.36 -21.65
C MET A 6 -2.27 0.04 -21.10
N VAL A 7 -2.09 -1.14 -20.49
CA VAL A 7 -0.79 -1.60 -19.99
C VAL A 7 0.23 -1.71 -21.12
N GLY A 8 -0.18 -2.15 -22.31
CA GLY A 8 0.68 -2.16 -23.50
C GLY A 8 1.07 -0.75 -23.95
N ALA A 9 0.13 0.20 -23.94
CA ALA A 9 0.34 1.58 -24.36
C ALA A 9 1.32 2.33 -23.45
N THR A 10 1.41 1.99 -22.16
CA THR A 10 2.38 2.65 -21.27
C THR A 10 3.82 2.41 -21.71
N LYS A 11 4.10 1.36 -22.51
CA LYS A 11 5.43 1.12 -23.06
C LYS A 11 5.89 2.23 -24.01
N GLN A 12 4.95 2.93 -24.63
CA GLN A 12 5.20 4.03 -25.57
C GLN A 12 5.39 5.37 -24.87
N VAL A 13 5.08 5.45 -23.57
CA VAL A 13 5.13 6.70 -22.80
C VAL A 13 6.33 6.66 -21.85
N ARG A 14 7.22 7.65 -21.98
CA ARG A 14 8.34 7.88 -21.07
C ARG A 14 8.06 9.07 -20.18
N ILE A 15 8.46 9.00 -18.92
CA ILE A 15 8.33 10.11 -17.98
C ILE A 15 9.42 11.14 -18.30
N PRO A 16 9.06 12.39 -18.65
CA PRO A 16 10.04 13.44 -18.90
C PRO A 16 10.94 13.65 -17.68
N GLY A 17 12.25 13.82 -17.91
CA GLY A 17 13.24 14.09 -16.86
C GLY A 17 13.75 12.87 -16.08
N ALA A 18 12.98 11.79 -15.96
CA ALA A 18 13.42 10.59 -15.23
C ALA A 18 13.99 9.48 -16.11
N GLY A 19 13.68 9.48 -17.43
CA GLY A 19 14.06 8.40 -18.35
C GLY A 19 13.38 7.05 -18.06
N LEU A 20 12.48 7.01 -17.07
CA LEU A 20 11.74 5.81 -16.67
C LEU A 20 10.52 5.58 -17.56
N GLN A 21 10.20 4.31 -17.76
CA GLN A 21 9.00 3.89 -18.49
C GLN A 21 7.77 4.03 -17.59
N LEU A 22 6.67 4.57 -18.13
CA LEU A 22 5.42 4.67 -17.40
C LEU A 22 4.89 3.27 -17.04
N GLN A 23 4.53 3.09 -15.78
CA GLN A 23 3.91 1.86 -15.28
C GLN A 23 2.59 2.23 -14.60
N ILE A 24 1.54 1.47 -14.90
CA ILE A 24 0.22 1.63 -14.28
C ILE A 24 -0.16 0.36 -13.53
N ARG A 25 -1.07 0.50 -12.56
CA ARG A 25 -1.80 -0.62 -11.97
C ARG A 25 -3.22 -0.57 -12.49
N VAL A 26 -3.82 -1.74 -12.69
CA VAL A 26 -5.22 -1.84 -13.08
C VAL A 26 -5.88 -2.83 -12.15
N GLY A 27 -7.00 -2.46 -11.53
CA GLY A 27 -7.83 -3.35 -10.71
C GLY A 27 -9.19 -3.57 -11.35
N ALA A 28 -9.69 -4.81 -11.31
CA ALA A 28 -11.03 -5.12 -11.78
C ALA A 28 -11.78 -6.08 -10.83
N HIS A 29 -13.05 -5.76 -10.62
CA HIS A 29 -14.00 -6.60 -9.88
C HIS A 29 -15.35 -6.60 -10.59
N THR A 30 -16.08 -7.71 -10.49
CA THR A 30 -17.39 -7.89 -11.10
C THR A 30 -18.44 -8.07 -10.03
N GLY A 31 -19.50 -7.26 -10.09
CA GLY A 31 -20.63 -7.32 -9.19
C GLY A 31 -21.63 -6.18 -9.46
N PRO A 32 -22.72 -6.10 -8.68
CA PRO A 32 -23.73 -5.07 -8.84
C PRO A 32 -23.19 -3.68 -8.48
N ALA A 33 -23.55 -2.68 -9.29
CA ALA A 33 -23.21 -1.28 -9.05
C ALA A 33 -24.41 -0.39 -9.36
N TYR A 34 -24.48 0.75 -8.67
CA TYR A 34 -25.50 1.77 -8.87
C TYR A 34 -24.84 3.00 -9.50
N THR A 35 -25.58 3.76 -10.31
CA THR A 35 -25.06 4.98 -10.94
C THR A 35 -26.09 6.10 -10.85
N GLY A 36 -25.63 7.36 -10.86
CA GLY A 36 -26.49 8.53 -10.81
C GLY A 36 -25.74 9.85 -11.03
N VAL A 37 -26.51 10.92 -11.22
CA VAL A 37 -25.98 12.29 -11.31
C VAL A 37 -26.02 12.94 -9.93
N VAL A 38 -24.88 13.46 -9.49
CA VAL A 38 -24.73 14.15 -8.20
C VAL A 38 -24.50 15.64 -8.43
N GLY A 39 -25.26 16.46 -7.72
CA GLY A 39 -25.13 17.92 -7.74
C GLY A 39 -26.03 18.59 -8.78
N LYS A 40 -26.63 19.73 -8.40
CA LYS A 40 -27.53 20.51 -9.28
C LYS A 40 -26.78 21.50 -10.17
N LYS A 41 -25.82 22.23 -9.61
CA LYS A 41 -25.06 23.27 -10.32
C LYS A 41 -23.90 22.70 -11.16
N VAL A 42 -23.27 21.64 -10.67
CA VAL A 42 -22.17 20.95 -11.36
C VAL A 42 -22.49 19.45 -11.33
N PRO A 43 -23.25 18.94 -12.32
CA PRO A 43 -23.65 17.54 -12.34
C PRO A 43 -22.45 16.64 -12.59
N ARG A 44 -22.24 15.66 -11.71
CA ARG A 44 -21.21 14.62 -11.84
C ARG A 44 -21.87 13.26 -11.96
N TYR A 45 -21.54 12.51 -13.01
CA TYR A 45 -21.90 11.10 -13.09
C TYR A 45 -21.04 10.29 -12.13
N CYS A 46 -21.67 9.57 -11.22
CA CYS A 46 -20.98 8.83 -10.16
C CYS A 46 -21.49 7.39 -10.10
N PHE A 47 -20.57 6.45 -9.87
CA PHE A 47 -20.88 5.07 -9.56
C PHE A 47 -20.75 4.85 -8.05
N PHE A 48 -21.64 4.03 -7.50
CA PHE A 48 -21.72 3.70 -6.09
C PHE A 48 -21.90 2.20 -5.89
N GLY A 49 -21.62 1.76 -4.67
CA GLY A 49 -21.80 0.38 -4.25
C GLY A 49 -20.49 -0.27 -3.85
N ASP A 50 -20.62 -1.49 -3.37
CA ASP A 50 -19.49 -2.27 -2.90
C ASP A 50 -18.55 -2.69 -4.04
N THR A 51 -19.07 -2.92 -5.24
CA THR A 51 -18.27 -3.34 -6.40
C THR A 51 -17.19 -2.33 -6.77
N VAL A 52 -17.48 -1.02 -6.72
CA VAL A 52 -16.47 0.02 -7.01
C VAL A 52 -15.40 0.08 -5.93
N ASN A 53 -15.77 -0.16 -4.67
CA ASN A 53 -14.83 -0.20 -3.56
C ASN A 53 -13.89 -1.41 -3.68
N VAL A 54 -14.42 -2.60 -3.94
CA VAL A 54 -13.61 -3.82 -4.14
C VAL A 54 -12.70 -3.66 -5.36
N SER A 55 -13.19 -3.09 -6.47
CA SER A 55 -12.36 -2.82 -7.65
C SER A 55 -11.20 -1.87 -7.33
N SER A 56 -11.45 -0.82 -6.54
CA SER A 56 -10.40 0.07 -6.05
C SER A 56 -9.39 -0.68 -5.18
N ARG A 57 -9.83 -1.63 -4.34
CA ARG A 57 -8.92 -2.48 -3.57
C ARG A 57 -8.09 -3.42 -4.45
N MET A 58 -8.63 -3.93 -5.55
CA MET A 58 -7.84 -4.70 -6.52
C MET A 58 -6.74 -3.82 -7.13
N GLU A 59 -7.04 -2.56 -7.46
CA GLU A 59 -6.05 -1.63 -8.03
C GLU A 59 -4.96 -1.25 -7.02
N SER A 60 -5.35 -0.97 -5.77
CA SER A 60 -4.42 -0.55 -4.72
C SER A 60 -3.46 -1.67 -4.29
N HIS A 61 -3.91 -2.94 -4.30
CA HIS A 61 -3.08 -4.10 -4.00
C HIS A 61 -2.38 -4.69 -5.23
N GLY A 62 -2.63 -4.13 -6.41
CA GLY A 62 -2.06 -4.59 -7.67
C GLY A 62 -0.55 -4.35 -7.77
N SER A 63 0.10 -5.12 -8.64
CA SER A 63 1.49 -4.89 -9.02
C SER A 63 1.56 -4.00 -10.28
N PRO A 64 2.53 -3.07 -10.38
CA PRO A 64 2.72 -2.27 -11.59
C PRO A 64 2.89 -3.13 -12.83
N GLY A 65 2.31 -2.72 -13.95
CA GLY A 65 2.34 -3.44 -15.22
C GLY A 65 1.43 -4.66 -15.29
N CYS A 66 0.64 -4.92 -14.23
CA CYS A 66 -0.27 -6.05 -14.16
C CYS A 66 -1.72 -5.59 -13.94
N ILE A 67 -2.66 -6.45 -14.30
CA ILE A 67 -4.08 -6.27 -13.98
C ILE A 67 -4.43 -7.20 -12.83
N HIS A 68 -4.86 -6.66 -11.70
CA HIS A 68 -5.30 -7.43 -10.54
C HIS A 68 -6.82 -7.63 -10.60
N ILE A 69 -7.26 -8.87 -10.54
CA ILE A 69 -8.67 -9.22 -10.62
C ILE A 69 -9.12 -10.07 -9.43
N SER A 70 -10.36 -9.83 -9.02
CA SER A 70 -11.05 -10.70 -8.05
C SER A 70 -11.42 -12.06 -8.66
N LYS A 71 -11.73 -13.04 -7.80
CA LYS A 71 -12.33 -14.31 -8.25
C LYS A 71 -13.61 -14.13 -9.07
N SER A 72 -14.52 -13.24 -8.66
CA SER A 72 -15.76 -12.97 -9.41
C SER A 72 -15.50 -12.57 -10.88
N THR A 73 -14.47 -11.75 -11.10
CA THR A 73 -14.06 -11.36 -12.47
C THR A 73 -13.35 -12.49 -13.20
N ARG A 74 -12.56 -13.31 -12.47
CA ARG A 74 -11.89 -14.48 -13.04
C ARG A 74 -12.90 -15.48 -13.61
N ASP A 75 -13.98 -15.74 -12.87
CA ASP A 75 -14.98 -16.74 -13.24
C ASP A 75 -15.78 -16.33 -14.49
N GLN A 76 -15.86 -15.03 -14.78
CA GLN A 76 -16.50 -14.51 -15.99
C GLN A 76 -15.54 -14.29 -17.16
N LEU A 77 -14.25 -14.54 -16.96
CA LEU A 77 -13.26 -14.32 -18.00
C LEU A 77 -13.33 -15.46 -19.03
N PRO A 78 -13.33 -15.16 -20.34
CA PRO A 78 -13.29 -16.22 -21.35
C PRO A 78 -11.98 -17.01 -21.23
N SER A 79 -12.00 -18.27 -21.69
CA SER A 79 -10.83 -19.14 -21.69
C SER A 79 -9.60 -18.43 -22.24
N ALA A 80 -8.42 -18.70 -21.67
CA ALA A 80 -7.19 -17.93 -21.88
C ALA A 80 -6.85 -17.66 -23.35
N GLY A 81 -7.16 -18.59 -24.27
CA GLY A 81 -6.96 -18.42 -25.71
C GLY A 81 -7.69 -17.23 -26.33
N THR A 82 -8.76 -16.73 -25.72
CA THR A 82 -9.58 -15.63 -26.24
C THR A 82 -9.07 -14.24 -25.80
N LEU A 83 -8.23 -14.16 -24.77
CA LEU A 83 -7.73 -12.88 -24.24
C LEU A 83 -6.61 -12.27 -25.08
N GLY A 84 -6.00 -13.07 -25.94
CA GLY A 84 -4.86 -12.71 -26.79
C GLY A 84 -3.71 -13.68 -26.58
N ALA A 85 -2.91 -13.89 -27.62
CA ALA A 85 -1.74 -14.76 -27.55
C ALA A 85 -0.78 -14.30 -26.43
N GLY A 86 -0.37 -15.23 -25.57
CA GLY A 86 0.60 -14.99 -24.50
C GLY A 86 0.06 -14.30 -23.23
N VAL A 87 -1.25 -14.02 -23.14
CA VAL A 87 -1.85 -13.52 -21.90
C VAL A 87 -1.97 -14.66 -20.90
N GLN A 88 -1.49 -14.43 -19.68
CA GLN A 88 -1.53 -15.41 -18.60
C GLN A 88 -2.36 -14.89 -17.44
N VAL A 89 -3.05 -15.81 -16.75
CA VAL A 89 -3.75 -15.52 -15.50
C VAL A 89 -3.15 -16.39 -14.43
N ILE A 90 -2.59 -15.76 -13.40
CA ILE A 90 -1.86 -16.41 -12.32
C ILE A 90 -2.58 -16.16 -11.01
N ASP A 91 -2.73 -17.22 -10.22
CA ASP A 91 -3.28 -17.12 -8.87
C ASP A 91 -2.33 -16.33 -7.97
N ARG A 92 -2.87 -15.31 -7.30
CA ARG A 92 -2.08 -14.47 -6.38
C ARG A 92 -2.19 -14.93 -4.92
N GLY A 93 -3.19 -15.77 -4.63
CA GLY A 93 -3.63 -16.12 -3.29
C GLY A 93 -4.74 -15.20 -2.78
N SER A 94 -5.09 -15.38 -1.50
CA SER A 94 -6.08 -14.55 -0.82
C SER A 94 -5.45 -13.28 -0.26
N ILE A 95 -6.19 -12.19 -0.34
CA ILE A 95 -5.84 -10.91 0.29
C ILE A 95 -7.00 -10.43 1.16
N ASP A 96 -6.69 -9.74 2.25
CA ASP A 96 -7.72 -9.17 3.10
C ASP A 96 -8.33 -7.92 2.45
N ILE A 97 -9.65 -7.93 2.31
CA ILE A 97 -10.42 -6.84 1.72
C ILE A 97 -11.36 -6.31 2.80
N LYS A 98 -11.21 -5.02 3.13
CA LYS A 98 -12.03 -4.35 4.14
C LYS A 98 -13.53 -4.60 3.88
N GLY A 99 -14.21 -5.18 4.87
CA GLY A 99 -15.64 -5.48 4.81
C GLY A 99 -16.01 -6.77 4.06
N LYS A 100 -15.03 -7.48 3.49
CA LYS A 100 -15.21 -8.78 2.81
C LYS A 100 -14.37 -9.90 3.43
N GLY A 101 -13.33 -9.56 4.19
CA GLY A 101 -12.38 -10.52 4.72
C GLY A 101 -11.45 -11.04 3.62
N GLN A 102 -10.98 -12.27 3.79
CA GLN A 102 -10.07 -12.93 2.85
C GLN A 102 -10.75 -13.21 1.52
N MET A 103 -10.22 -12.62 0.45
CA MET A 103 -10.72 -12.78 -0.91
C MET A 103 -9.64 -13.37 -1.82
N PRO A 104 -9.90 -14.49 -2.52
CA PRO A 104 -8.99 -15.03 -3.52
C PRO A 104 -8.89 -14.10 -4.73
N THR A 105 -7.67 -13.86 -5.19
CA THR A 105 -7.38 -12.93 -6.29
C THR A 105 -6.36 -13.48 -7.27
N HIS A 106 -6.33 -12.86 -8.46
CA HIS A 106 -5.53 -13.31 -9.60
C HIS A 106 -4.85 -12.11 -10.26
N LEU A 107 -3.72 -12.35 -10.90
CA LEU A 107 -3.04 -11.37 -11.75
C LEU A 107 -3.16 -11.79 -13.21
N VAL A 108 -3.59 -10.86 -14.05
CA VAL A 108 -3.53 -11.01 -15.51
C VAL A 108 -2.30 -10.30 -16.03
N LEU A 109 -1.44 -11.06 -16.69
CA LEU A 109 -0.17 -10.62 -17.23
C LEU A 109 -0.27 -10.46 -18.74
N PRO A 110 0.18 -9.33 -19.29
CA PRO A 110 0.30 -9.18 -20.74
C PRO A 110 1.44 -10.08 -21.26
N ALA A 111 1.38 -10.40 -22.55
CA ALA A 111 2.38 -11.24 -23.21
C ALA A 111 3.80 -10.68 -23.02
N GLY A 112 4.71 -11.56 -22.59
CA GLY A 112 6.13 -11.25 -22.40
C GLY A 112 6.46 -10.52 -21.09
N LEU A 113 5.52 -10.36 -20.15
CA LEU A 113 5.83 -9.92 -18.78
C LEU A 113 5.92 -11.12 -17.83
N SER A 114 7.01 -11.22 -17.08
CA SER A 114 7.10 -12.04 -15.88
C SER A 114 6.87 -11.16 -14.64
N ILE A 115 6.20 -11.71 -13.62
CA ILE A 115 6.07 -11.01 -12.34
C ILE A 115 7.48 -10.90 -11.74
N PRO A 116 8.01 -9.70 -11.45
CA PRO A 116 9.25 -9.58 -10.70
C PRO A 116 9.05 -10.15 -9.30
N ALA A 117 9.88 -11.11 -8.89
CA ALA A 117 9.89 -11.64 -7.53
C ALA A 117 9.93 -10.49 -6.53
N LYS A 118 8.98 -10.47 -5.58
CA LYS A 118 8.70 -9.45 -4.55
C LYS A 118 9.80 -8.37 -4.39
N SER A 119 9.75 -7.35 -5.24
CA SER A 119 10.49 -6.11 -5.00
C SER A 119 9.67 -5.26 -4.03
N ASN A 120 10.03 -5.31 -2.74
CA ASN A 120 9.41 -4.52 -1.69
C ASN A 120 9.79 -3.01 -1.75
N ARG A 121 10.17 -2.51 -2.94
CA ARG A 121 10.49 -1.09 -3.13
C ARG A 121 9.21 -0.30 -3.29
N ARG A 122 8.66 0.09 -2.14
CA ARG A 122 7.75 1.22 -2.02
C ARG A 122 8.51 2.45 -2.56
N VAL A 123 8.23 2.85 -3.80
CA VAL A 123 8.68 4.16 -4.29
C VAL A 123 7.91 5.20 -3.48
N SER A 124 8.60 5.83 -2.54
CA SER A 124 8.09 6.99 -1.81
C SER A 124 7.97 8.15 -2.79
N ILE A 125 6.76 8.40 -3.30
CA ILE A 125 6.41 9.72 -3.81
C ILE A 125 6.23 10.61 -2.58
N ALA A 126 7.28 11.36 -2.25
CA ALA A 126 7.16 12.50 -1.36
C ALA A 126 6.34 13.57 -2.08
N GLY A 127 5.25 14.03 -1.45
CA GLY A 127 4.57 15.27 -1.85
C GLY A 127 3.16 15.14 -2.42
N PHE A 128 2.22 14.56 -1.66
CA PHE A 128 0.83 15.05 -1.67
C PHE A 128 0.15 14.69 -0.35
N HIS A 129 0.10 15.63 0.58
CA HIS A 129 -0.68 15.52 1.80
C HIS A 129 -2.09 16.03 1.50
N SER A 130 -3.10 15.18 1.72
CA SER A 130 -4.36 15.66 2.27
C SER A 130 -4.84 14.64 3.29
N ALA A 131 -5.16 15.19 4.45
CA ALA A 131 -5.25 14.51 5.73
C ALA A 131 -6.53 13.68 5.90
N GLN A 132 -6.39 12.54 6.59
CA GLN A 132 -7.09 12.14 7.81
C GLN A 132 -7.39 10.63 7.84
N GLY A 133 -7.10 10.01 8.99
CA GLY A 133 -7.74 8.74 9.39
C GLY A 133 -6.82 7.56 9.68
N SER A 134 -5.93 7.73 10.67
CA SER A 134 -5.38 6.75 11.62
C SER A 134 -5.80 5.26 11.50
N GLY A 135 -4.79 4.38 11.49
CA GLY A 135 -4.94 2.95 11.80
C GLY A 135 -3.69 2.17 11.42
N ALA A 136 -2.72 2.11 12.33
CA ALA A 136 -1.52 1.31 12.19
C ALA A 136 -1.84 -0.19 12.33
N SER A 137 -1.32 -1.03 11.43
CA SER A 137 -0.99 -2.41 11.77
C SER A 137 0.16 -2.92 10.89
N SER A 138 1.15 -3.44 11.60
CA SER A 138 2.39 -4.06 11.15
C SER A 138 2.14 -5.36 10.35
N PRO A 139 3.14 -5.86 9.61
CA PRO A 139 2.95 -6.97 8.69
C PRO A 139 2.97 -8.31 9.44
N VAL A 140 2.00 -9.18 9.14
CA VAL A 140 2.02 -10.59 9.55
C VAL A 140 2.18 -11.44 8.28
N SER A 141 3.31 -12.12 8.22
CA SER A 141 3.63 -13.17 7.26
C SER A 141 3.19 -14.51 7.82
N GLU A 142 2.59 -15.37 6.99
CA GLU A 142 2.87 -16.80 7.05
C GLU A 142 2.53 -17.49 5.71
N SER A 143 3.46 -18.35 5.30
CA SER A 143 3.41 -19.23 4.14
C SER A 143 3.26 -20.67 4.63
N GLY A 144 2.35 -21.43 4.04
CA GLY A 144 2.37 -22.89 4.14
C GLY A 144 3.53 -23.47 3.31
N GLY A 145 4.06 -24.62 3.74
CA GLY A 145 5.04 -25.39 2.99
C GLY A 145 4.92 -26.89 3.25
N GLY A 146 5.17 -27.69 2.19
CA GLY A 146 5.89 -28.96 2.25
C GLY A 146 6.94 -28.92 1.14
N GLN A 147 8.17 -29.44 1.24
CA GLN A 147 8.73 -30.42 2.16
C GLN A 147 10.26 -30.22 2.37
N VAL A 148 10.66 -30.11 3.64
CA VAL A 148 11.76 -30.83 4.33
C VAL A 148 13.25 -30.61 3.97
N LYS A 149 13.67 -29.87 2.94
CA LYS A 149 15.11 -29.46 2.80
C LYS A 149 15.38 -27.95 2.85
N ASP A 150 14.35 -27.15 2.66
CA ASP A 150 14.42 -25.69 2.79
C ASP A 150 14.24 -25.22 4.24
N SER A 151 13.70 -26.08 5.11
CA SER A 151 13.37 -25.76 6.51
C SER A 151 14.59 -25.50 7.38
N GLU A 152 15.70 -26.23 7.21
CA GLU A 152 16.91 -26.01 8.02
C GLU A 152 17.62 -24.71 7.66
N ARG A 153 17.62 -24.33 6.38
CA ARG A 153 18.12 -23.02 5.92
C ARG A 153 17.23 -21.88 6.36
N LEU A 154 15.90 -22.04 6.29
CA LEU A 154 14.95 -21.08 6.84
C LEU A 154 15.07 -20.92 8.35
N VAL A 155 15.30 -22.01 9.10
CA VAL A 155 15.51 -21.96 10.56
C VAL A 155 16.84 -21.30 10.90
N ALA A 156 17.90 -21.51 10.11
CA ALA A 156 19.16 -20.81 10.27
C ALA A 156 19.02 -19.30 9.97
N ASP A 157 18.34 -18.94 8.88
CA ASP A 157 18.10 -17.54 8.49
C ASP A 157 17.19 -16.82 9.49
N LEU A 158 16.21 -17.52 10.07
CA LEU A 158 15.35 -17.01 11.14
C LEU A 158 16.12 -16.81 12.44
N LYS A 159 16.97 -17.76 12.86
CA LYS A 159 17.84 -17.61 14.03
C LYS A 159 18.82 -16.44 13.88
N ILE A 160 19.42 -16.30 12.71
CA ILE A 160 20.29 -15.15 12.37
C ILE A 160 19.50 -13.84 12.40
N SER A 161 18.20 -13.85 12.07
CA SER A 161 17.32 -12.67 12.15
C SER A 161 16.90 -12.33 13.58
N GLU A 162 16.69 -13.33 14.44
CA GLU A 162 16.36 -13.15 15.87
C GLU A 162 17.56 -12.62 16.64
N GLU A 163 18.75 -13.19 16.44
CA GLU A 163 20.00 -12.67 17.02
C GLU A 163 20.27 -11.22 16.60
N ARG A 164 19.99 -10.88 15.34
CA ARG A 164 20.10 -9.50 14.85
C ARG A 164 19.04 -8.58 15.46
N ARG A 165 17.83 -9.07 15.72
CA ARG A 165 16.74 -8.29 16.33
C ARG A 165 17.04 -7.99 17.80
N ASP A 166 17.57 -8.97 18.53
CA ASP A 166 17.95 -8.80 19.94
C ASP A 166 19.22 -7.95 20.10
N ALA A 167 20.19 -8.07 19.17
CA ALA A 167 21.34 -7.17 19.12
C ALA A 167 20.94 -5.72 18.77
N LEU A 168 19.93 -5.54 17.91
CA LEU A 168 19.38 -4.21 17.60
C LEU A 168 18.59 -3.65 18.79
N ALA A 169 17.80 -4.47 19.49
CA ALA A 169 17.07 -4.06 20.69
C ALA A 169 18.02 -3.60 21.81
N LYS A 170 19.10 -4.35 22.07
CA LYS A 170 20.15 -3.93 23.02
C LYS A 170 20.83 -2.62 22.61
N ARG A 171 21.11 -2.43 21.31
CA ARG A 171 21.70 -1.18 20.82
C ARG A 171 20.75 0.00 20.91
N VAL A 172 19.45 -0.20 20.70
CA VAL A 172 18.44 0.84 20.87
C VAL A 172 18.32 1.20 22.36
N GLU A 173 18.31 0.22 23.25
CA GLU A 173 18.27 0.45 24.71
C GLU A 173 19.56 1.15 25.21
N GLU A 174 20.74 0.79 24.70
CA GLU A 174 22.00 1.50 24.96
C GLU A 174 21.97 2.94 24.44
N LEU A 175 21.40 3.19 23.25
CA LEU A 175 21.25 4.53 22.68
C LEU A 175 20.23 5.38 23.46
N GLU A 176 19.13 4.79 23.92
CA GLU A 176 18.14 5.45 24.78
C GLU A 176 18.75 5.81 26.15
N ASN A 177 19.55 4.92 26.73
CA ASN A 177 20.27 5.20 27.98
C ASN A 177 21.38 6.26 27.82
N MET A 178 22.03 6.33 26.65
CA MET A 178 22.99 7.41 26.34
C MET A 178 22.29 8.75 26.09
N GLN A 179 21.08 8.76 25.50
CA GLN A 179 20.28 9.98 25.34
C GLN A 179 19.74 10.52 26.68
N GLY A 180 19.49 9.63 27.66
CA GLY A 180 19.14 10.03 29.03
C GLY A 180 20.23 10.81 29.78
N GLN A 181 21.50 10.70 29.37
CA GLN A 181 22.63 11.41 29.99
C GLN A 181 23.02 12.71 29.26
N ALA A 182 22.58 12.91 28.01
CA ALA A 182 22.90 14.10 27.21
C ALA A 182 21.87 15.24 27.31
N GLY A 183 20.85 15.12 28.19
CA GLY A 183 19.78 16.11 28.40
C GLY A 183 20.09 17.25 29.39
N ALA A 184 21.33 17.40 29.86
CA ALA A 184 21.71 18.44 30.81
C ALA A 184 22.34 19.66 30.11
N SER A 185 21.54 20.55 29.54
CA SER A 185 21.97 21.96 29.31
C SER A 185 20.84 22.97 29.03
N ILE A 186 19.58 22.66 29.32
CA ILE A 186 18.53 23.71 29.37
C ILE A 186 18.20 23.90 30.85
N SER A 187 18.51 25.08 31.39
CA SER A 187 18.27 25.35 32.81
C SER A 187 16.77 25.32 33.10
N ALA A 188 16.39 24.81 34.28
CA ALA A 188 14.99 24.72 34.70
C ALA A 188 14.25 26.08 34.65
N ALA A 189 14.98 27.20 34.67
CA ALA A 189 14.44 28.54 34.51
C ALA A 189 13.91 28.80 33.08
N GLN A 190 14.63 28.36 32.04
CA GLN A 190 14.22 28.55 30.64
C GLN A 190 12.98 27.73 30.30
N LEU A 191 12.82 26.55 30.89
CA LEU A 191 11.64 25.72 30.71
C LEU A 191 10.40 26.32 31.41
N LYS A 192 10.59 27.08 32.48
CA LYS A 192 9.51 27.75 33.20
C LYS A 192 9.03 28.99 32.43
N GLU A 193 9.95 29.81 31.92
CA GLU A 193 9.62 30.98 31.09
C GLU A 193 8.88 30.60 29.80
N MET A 194 9.28 29.51 29.12
CA MET A 194 8.59 29.06 27.93
C MET A 194 7.15 28.62 28.21
N LYS A 195 6.92 27.91 29.32
CA LYS A 195 5.58 27.45 29.72
C LYS A 195 4.67 28.61 30.12
N GLU A 196 5.19 29.58 30.87
CA GLU A 196 4.45 30.79 31.22
C GLU A 196 4.13 31.64 29.97
N SER A 197 5.05 31.71 28.99
CA SER A 197 4.80 32.42 27.72
C SER A 197 3.72 31.77 26.85
N GLU A 198 3.66 30.43 26.82
CA GLU A 198 2.62 29.70 26.08
C GLU A 198 1.25 29.85 26.75
N GLU A 199 1.20 29.81 28.09
CA GLU A 199 -0.05 29.96 28.82
C GLU A 199 -0.63 31.38 28.65
N SER A 200 0.23 32.41 28.62
CA SER A 200 -0.19 33.79 28.37
C SER A 200 -0.74 33.97 26.95
N ARG A 201 -0.07 33.41 25.93
CA ARG A 201 -0.55 33.46 24.54
C ARG A 201 -1.86 32.71 24.34
N ARG A 202 -2.07 31.64 25.11
CA ARG A 202 -3.31 30.85 25.05
C ARG A 202 -4.49 31.61 25.66
N LYS A 203 -4.26 32.36 26.74
CA LYS A 203 -5.27 33.23 27.36
C LYS A 203 -5.62 34.43 26.47
N GLU A 204 -4.63 35.09 25.86
CA GLU A 204 -4.88 36.17 24.88
C GLU A 204 -5.67 35.68 23.65
N ALA A 205 -5.36 34.48 23.15
CA ALA A 205 -6.08 33.89 22.02
C ALA A 205 -7.52 33.46 22.36
N GLU A 206 -7.82 33.21 23.63
CA GLU A 206 -9.17 32.89 24.12
C GLU A 206 -9.99 34.16 24.39
N GLU A 207 -9.36 35.23 24.86
CA GLU A 207 -9.99 36.55 25.06
C GLU A 207 -10.37 37.21 23.73
N LEU A 208 -9.59 37.02 22.66
CA LEU A 208 -9.92 37.46 21.30
C LEU A 208 -11.07 36.69 20.63
N ARG A 209 -11.63 35.68 21.30
CA ARG A 209 -12.71 34.83 20.80
C ARG A 209 -14.10 35.16 21.39
N LEU A 210 -14.18 36.18 22.25
CA LEU A 210 -15.40 36.78 22.79
C LEU A 210 -15.64 38.17 22.17
#